data_AF-A0A0C9R787-F1
#
_entry.id   AF-A0A0C9R787-F1
#
_cell.length_a   1.000
_cell.length_b   1.000
_cell.length_c   1.000
_cell.angle_alpha   90.00
_cell.angle_beta   90.00
_cell.angle_gamma   90.00
#
_symmetry.space_group_name_H-M   'P 1'
#
loop_
_entity.id
_entity.type
_entity.pdbx_description
1 polymer ?
#
loop_
_entity_poly.entity_id
_entity_poly.type
_entity_poly.pdbx_seq_one_letter_code
_entity_poly.pdbx_strand_id
1 'polypeptide(L)'
;MTGNPFISCRPFTPEDLCQPNPCGEHAVCTPGHDNTGKERPVCTCPTGYTGNALVSCRRGECQADSECPDSKACIDYFCQNPCTGKECAPNAKCEARRHIAVCTCLDGTRGDAVVGCNQIVSNTRNGRFGYGRYYSS
;
A
#
# COMPACT_ATOMS: atom_id res chain seq x y z
N MET A 1 -36.43 16.36 19.23
CA MET A 1 -36.15 17.79 19.47
C MET A 1 -34.79 17.88 20.12
N THR A 2 -33.95 18.79 19.66
CA THR A 2 -32.61 19.05 20.21
C THR A 2 -32.39 20.56 20.33
N GLY A 3 -31.35 20.97 21.05
CA GLY A 3 -31.07 22.38 21.33
C GLY A 3 -31.26 22.75 22.80
N ASN A 4 -30.99 24.03 23.11
CA ASN A 4 -31.02 24.55 24.47
C ASN A 4 -32.48 24.86 24.90
N PRO A 5 -32.99 24.24 26.00
CA PRO A 5 -34.35 24.49 26.50
C PRO A 5 -34.66 25.95 26.84
N PHE A 6 -33.63 26.75 27.13
CA PHE A 6 -33.75 28.14 27.56
C PHE A 6 -33.67 29.16 26.41
N ILE A 7 -33.35 28.73 25.17
CA ILE A 7 -33.28 29.62 24.00
C ILE A 7 -34.38 29.24 22.99
N SER A 8 -34.32 28.02 22.46
CA SER A 8 -35.32 27.46 21.55
C SER A 8 -34.99 26.00 21.27
N CYS A 9 -36.01 25.15 21.22
CA CYS A 9 -35.87 23.78 20.73
C CYS A 9 -36.04 23.76 19.20
N ARG A 10 -35.19 23.01 18.51
CA ARG A 10 -35.34 22.76 17.07
C ARG A 10 -35.52 21.27 16.76
N PRO A 11 -36.02 20.91 15.58
CA PRO A 11 -36.00 19.53 15.10
C PRO A 11 -34.58 18.96 15.14
N PHE A 12 -34.48 17.66 15.40
CA PHE A 12 -33.21 16.95 15.26
C PHE A 12 -32.89 16.81 13.78
N THR A 13 -31.65 17.06 13.44
CA THR A 13 -31.10 16.98 12.08
C THR A 13 -29.88 16.06 12.09
N PRO A 14 -29.53 15.40 10.98
CA PRO A 14 -28.36 14.51 10.93
C PRO A 14 -27.07 15.17 11.42
N GLU A 15 -26.92 16.48 11.25
CA GLU A 15 -25.77 17.27 11.71
C GLU A 15 -25.58 17.23 13.23
N ASP A 16 -26.68 17.05 13.97
CA ASP A 16 -26.66 16.96 15.43
C ASP A 16 -25.95 15.69 15.93
N LEU A 17 -25.77 14.67 15.07
CA LEU A 17 -24.98 13.47 15.39
C LEU A 17 -23.50 13.81 15.66
N CYS A 18 -23.01 14.92 15.09
CA CYS A 18 -21.63 15.37 15.21
C CYS A 18 -21.46 16.54 16.18
N GLN A 19 -22.48 16.89 16.98
CA GLN A 19 -22.43 18.02 17.92
C GLN A 19 -22.93 17.63 19.33
N PRO A 20 -22.05 17.63 20.35
CA PRO A 20 -20.59 17.83 20.27
C PRO A 20 -19.92 16.67 19.50
N ASN A 21 -18.72 16.91 18.95
CA ASN A 21 -18.03 15.91 18.13
C ASN A 21 -17.76 14.62 18.93
N PRO A 22 -18.35 13.47 18.56
CA PRO A 22 -18.14 12.20 19.26
C PRO A 22 -16.87 11.47 18.82
N CYS A 23 -16.17 11.97 17.79
CA CYS A 23 -14.98 11.35 17.23
C CYS A 23 -13.71 11.73 18.00
N GLY A 24 -12.65 10.94 17.77
CA GLY A 24 -11.34 11.15 18.35
C GLY A 24 -10.64 12.41 17.86
N GLU A 25 -9.50 12.72 18.47
CA GLU A 25 -8.71 13.91 18.12
C GLU A 25 -8.30 13.88 16.63
N HIS A 26 -8.42 15.02 15.94
CA HIS A 26 -8.15 15.18 14.51
C HIS A 26 -8.98 14.29 13.56
N ALA A 27 -10.00 13.60 14.05
CA ALA A 27 -10.93 12.87 13.22
C ALA A 27 -12.04 13.78 12.68
N VAL A 28 -12.51 13.47 11.48
CA VAL A 28 -13.67 14.14 10.84
C VAL A 28 -14.92 13.35 11.17
N CYS A 29 -15.94 14.04 11.70
CA CYS A 29 -17.27 13.49 11.92
C CYS A 29 -18.19 13.84 10.75
N THR A 30 -18.89 12.86 10.22
CA THR A 30 -19.96 13.04 9.21
C THR A 30 -21.23 12.28 9.64
N PRO A 31 -22.43 12.83 9.38
CA PRO A 31 -23.67 12.08 9.54
C PRO A 31 -23.70 10.89 8.58
N GLY A 32 -24.08 9.70 9.07
CA GLY A 32 -24.20 8.50 8.24
C GLY A 32 -25.13 7.47 8.86
N HIS A 33 -24.97 6.21 8.46
CA HIS A 33 -25.82 5.10 8.92
C HIS A 33 -24.99 3.91 9.35
N ASP A 34 -25.49 3.14 10.31
CA ASP A 34 -24.97 1.80 10.59
C ASP A 34 -25.48 0.75 9.57
N ASN A 35 -24.98 -0.48 9.68
CA ASN A 35 -25.36 -1.59 8.79
C ASN A 35 -26.86 -1.96 8.86
N THR A 36 -27.60 -1.42 9.84
CA THR A 36 -29.05 -1.60 9.97
C THR A 36 -29.86 -0.45 9.38
N GLY A 37 -29.19 0.58 8.84
CA GLY A 37 -29.80 1.78 8.27
C GLY A 37 -30.11 2.88 9.29
N LYS A 38 -29.72 2.70 10.57
CA LYS A 38 -29.98 3.70 11.61
C LYS A 38 -28.95 4.81 11.56
N GLU A 39 -29.40 6.05 11.66
CA GLU A 39 -28.55 7.24 11.70
C GLU A 39 -27.52 7.17 12.84
N ARG A 40 -26.25 7.37 12.52
CA ARG A 40 -25.12 7.40 13.46
C ARG A 40 -24.02 8.35 12.97
N PRO A 41 -23.20 8.90 13.89
CA PRO A 41 -21.98 9.60 13.49
C PRO A 41 -20.98 8.61 12.90
N VAL A 42 -20.36 8.99 11.79
CA VAL A 42 -19.27 8.26 11.15
C VAL A 42 -17.98 9.06 11.35
N CYS A 43 -17.01 8.42 12.00
CA CYS A 43 -15.70 9.00 12.29
C CYS A 43 -14.67 8.47 11.30
N THR A 44 -13.98 9.37 10.61
CA THR A 44 -12.94 9.03 9.63
C THR A 44 -11.68 9.87 9.85
N CYS A 45 -10.51 9.28 9.64
CA CYS A 45 -9.29 10.08 9.57
C CYS A 45 -9.24 10.85 8.26
N PRO A 46 -8.89 12.16 8.29
CA PRO A 46 -8.74 12.94 7.07
C PRO A 46 -7.56 12.43 6.22
N THR A 47 -7.50 12.87 4.96
CA THR A 47 -6.43 12.50 4.03
C THR A 47 -5.05 12.79 4.62
N GLY A 48 -4.14 11.83 4.52
CA GLY A 48 -2.80 11.92 5.10
C GLY A 48 -2.74 11.65 6.60
N TYR A 49 -3.84 11.23 7.23
CA TYR A 49 -3.89 10.78 8.62
C TYR A 49 -4.32 9.33 8.70
N THR A 50 -3.83 8.65 9.72
CA THR A 50 -4.07 7.24 10.00
C THR A 50 -4.23 7.01 11.50
N GLY A 51 -4.75 5.84 11.89
CA GLY A 51 -5.03 5.49 13.28
C GLY A 51 -6.51 5.20 13.53
N ASN A 52 -6.92 5.33 14.79
CA ASN A 52 -8.28 5.04 15.21
C ASN A 52 -9.09 6.35 15.29
N ALA A 53 -9.99 6.57 14.35
CA ALA A 53 -10.82 7.77 14.28
C ALA A 53 -11.75 7.99 15.49
N LEU A 54 -11.96 6.97 16.34
CA LEU A 54 -12.69 7.11 17.61
C LEU A 54 -11.79 7.57 18.77
N VAL A 55 -10.46 7.48 18.63
CA VAL A 55 -9.50 7.84 19.68
C VAL A 55 -8.67 9.04 19.25
N SER A 56 -7.89 8.89 18.17
CA SER A 56 -7.03 9.94 17.61
C SER A 56 -6.54 9.52 16.22
N CYS A 57 -6.60 10.46 15.29
CA CYS A 57 -5.95 10.38 13.99
C CYS A 57 -4.60 11.10 14.05
N ARG A 58 -3.56 10.44 13.53
CA ARG A 58 -2.20 10.99 13.48
C ARG A 58 -1.77 11.13 12.03
N ARG A 59 -1.03 12.20 11.70
CA ARG A 59 -0.45 12.34 10.36
C ARG A 59 0.39 11.09 10.06
N GLY A 60 0.20 10.54 8.88
CA GLY A 60 1.04 9.45 8.37
C GLY A 60 2.48 9.89 8.16
N GLU A 61 3.33 8.92 7.88
CA GLU A 61 4.74 9.14 7.54
C GLU A 61 4.86 9.92 6.21
N CYS A 62 4.00 9.61 5.24
CA CYS A 62 4.00 10.19 3.90
C CYS A 62 2.58 10.45 3.39
N GLN A 63 2.44 11.36 2.42
CA GLN A 63 1.24 11.49 1.58
C GLN A 63 1.53 11.16 0.11
N ALA A 64 2.79 11.30 -0.32
CA ALA A 64 3.26 10.94 -1.65
C ALA A 64 4.57 10.13 -1.60
N ASP A 65 4.84 9.37 -2.66
CA ASP A 65 6.05 8.57 -2.82
C ASP A 65 7.34 9.38 -2.65
N SER A 66 7.34 10.64 -3.09
CA SER A 66 8.48 11.56 -2.97
C SER A 66 8.86 11.92 -1.53
N GLU A 67 7.99 11.68 -0.56
CA GLU A 67 8.32 11.84 0.87
C GLU A 67 9.05 10.61 1.45
N CYS A 68 9.11 9.52 0.69
CA CYS A 68 9.79 8.29 1.08
C CYS A 68 11.19 8.19 0.44
N PRO A 69 12.11 7.39 1.02
CA PRO A 69 13.32 6.98 0.33
C PRO A 69 13.03 6.24 -0.99
N ASP A 70 13.92 6.31 -1.98
CA ASP A 70 13.76 5.65 -3.30
C ASP A 70 13.45 4.14 -3.24
N SER A 71 13.88 3.47 -2.17
CA SER A 71 13.67 2.04 -1.91
C SER A 71 12.31 1.70 -1.30
N LYS A 72 11.48 2.72 -1.02
CA LYS A 72 10.16 2.60 -0.38
C LYS A 72 9.11 3.35 -1.17
N ALA A 73 7.85 3.01 -0.99
CA ALA A 73 6.69 3.67 -1.58
C ALA A 73 5.74 4.12 -0.47
N CYS A 74 4.94 5.14 -0.75
CA CYS A 74 3.91 5.62 0.15
C CYS A 74 2.67 4.74 0.03
N ILE A 75 2.51 3.80 0.97
CA ILE A 75 1.41 2.84 1.00
C ILE A 75 0.66 3.03 2.31
N ASP A 76 -0.63 3.35 2.23
CA ASP A 76 -1.50 3.66 3.37
C ASP A 76 -0.92 4.72 4.31
N TYR A 77 -0.29 5.73 3.72
CA TYR A 77 0.40 6.83 4.41
C TYR A 77 1.65 6.40 5.23
N PHE A 78 2.23 5.24 4.93
CA PHE A 78 3.48 4.77 5.49
C PHE A 78 4.51 4.48 4.40
N CYS A 79 5.79 4.77 4.67
CA CYS A 79 6.88 4.45 3.75
C CYS A 79 7.26 2.98 3.90
N GLN A 80 6.71 2.16 3.01
CA GLN A 80 6.84 0.71 3.03
C GLN A 80 7.59 0.20 1.80
N ASN A 81 8.20 -0.99 1.90
CA ASN A 81 8.80 -1.62 0.72
C ASN A 81 7.67 -2.01 -0.25
N PRO A 82 7.66 -1.54 -1.51
CA PRO A 82 6.60 -1.86 -2.47
C PRO A 82 6.55 -3.36 -2.82
N CYS A 83 7.61 -4.12 -2.54
CA CYS A 83 7.63 -5.58 -2.68
C CYS A 83 6.86 -6.31 -1.58
N THR A 84 6.57 -5.66 -0.45
CA THR A 84 5.76 -6.27 0.61
C THR A 84 4.33 -6.45 0.10
N GLY A 85 3.89 -7.70 -0.05
CA GLY A 85 2.55 -8.04 -0.60
C GLY A 85 2.50 -8.20 -2.12
N LYS A 86 3.64 -8.04 -2.83
CA LYS A 86 3.76 -8.31 -4.27
C LYS A 86 4.45 -9.66 -4.48
N GLU A 87 3.70 -10.63 -4.98
CA GLU A 87 4.26 -11.90 -5.41
C GLU A 87 4.72 -11.82 -6.87
N CYS A 88 6.02 -12.04 -7.10
CA CYS A 88 6.56 -12.22 -8.45
C CYS A 88 6.41 -13.68 -8.89
N ALA A 89 6.56 -13.95 -10.19
CA ALA A 89 6.48 -15.30 -10.71
C ALA A 89 7.55 -16.24 -10.10
N PRO A 90 7.36 -17.57 -10.18
CA PRO A 90 8.40 -18.51 -9.79
C PRO A 90 9.73 -18.24 -10.51
N ASN A 91 10.83 -18.35 -9.78
CA ASN A 91 12.18 -18.00 -10.22
C ASN A 91 12.39 -16.52 -10.58
N ALA A 92 11.55 -15.62 -10.07
CA ALA A 92 11.77 -14.18 -10.07
C ALA A 92 11.94 -13.63 -8.65
N LYS A 93 12.64 -12.51 -8.52
CA LYS A 93 12.77 -11.71 -7.29
C LYS A 93 12.10 -10.36 -7.48
N CYS A 94 11.54 -9.82 -6.39
CA CYS A 94 11.06 -8.45 -6.36
C CYS A 94 12.17 -7.50 -5.91
N GLU A 95 12.35 -6.40 -6.62
CA GLU A 95 13.24 -5.30 -6.25
C GLU A 95 12.46 -3.99 -6.22
N ALA A 96 12.63 -3.20 -5.16
CA ALA A 96 12.11 -1.85 -5.11
C ALA A 96 13.01 -0.92 -5.93
N ARG A 97 12.44 -0.23 -6.92
CA ARG A 97 13.14 0.74 -7.76
C ARG A 97 12.30 1.99 -7.92
N ARG A 98 12.73 3.14 -7.40
CA ARG A 98 12.02 4.42 -7.54
C ARG A 98 10.55 4.31 -7.12
N HIS A 99 10.32 3.86 -5.89
CA HIS A 99 8.99 3.68 -5.29
C HIS A 99 8.08 2.62 -5.96
N ILE A 100 8.58 1.86 -6.94
CA ILE A 100 7.79 0.78 -7.58
C ILE A 100 8.40 -0.60 -7.32
N ALA A 101 7.53 -1.60 -7.22
CA ALA A 101 7.92 -3.01 -7.19
C ALA A 101 8.22 -3.51 -8.60
N VAL A 102 9.45 -3.93 -8.84
CA VAL A 102 9.89 -4.48 -10.13
C VAL A 102 10.27 -5.94 -9.94
N CYS A 103 9.57 -6.83 -10.63
CA CYS A 103 9.95 -8.24 -10.69
C CYS A 103 11.07 -8.43 -11.73
N THR A 104 12.10 -9.17 -11.34
CA THR A 104 13.22 -9.53 -12.23
C THR A 104 13.50 -11.03 -12.11
N CYS A 105 13.78 -11.69 -13.23
CA CYS A 105 14.17 -13.10 -13.23
C CYS A 105 15.49 -13.29 -12.44
N LEU A 106 15.61 -14.39 -11.71
CA LEU A 106 16.85 -14.76 -11.03
C LEU A 106 17.98 -15.03 -12.03
N ASP A 107 19.22 -14.92 -11.56
CA ASP A 107 20.40 -15.17 -12.39
C ASP A 107 20.35 -16.57 -13.02
N GLY A 108 20.65 -16.66 -14.31
CA GLY A 108 20.54 -17.90 -15.08
C GLY A 108 19.12 -18.28 -15.52
N THR A 109 18.14 -17.40 -15.33
CA THR A 109 16.77 -17.57 -15.87
C THR A 109 16.37 -16.40 -16.77
N ARG A 110 15.44 -16.63 -17.70
CA ARG A 110 14.89 -15.64 -18.62
C ARG A 110 13.40 -15.90 -18.86
N GLY A 111 12.65 -14.84 -19.11
CA GLY A 111 11.22 -14.90 -19.37
C GLY A 111 10.57 -13.58 -18.99
N ASP A 112 9.28 -13.66 -18.69
CA ASP A 112 8.53 -12.57 -18.10
C ASP A 112 8.46 -12.79 -16.59
N ALA A 113 8.99 -11.85 -15.80
CA ALA A 113 9.07 -11.99 -14.34
C ALA A 113 7.70 -11.91 -13.62
N VAL A 114 6.63 -11.59 -14.35
CA VAL A 114 5.24 -11.61 -13.86
C VAL A 114 4.54 -12.93 -14.21
N VAL A 115 4.93 -13.59 -15.31
CA VAL A 115 4.32 -14.84 -15.77
C VAL A 115 5.13 -16.09 -15.38
N GLY A 116 6.45 -16.05 -15.55
CA GLY A 116 7.35 -17.16 -15.28
C GLY A 116 8.73 -16.98 -15.90
N CYS A 117 9.76 -17.29 -15.12
CA CYS A 117 11.15 -17.32 -15.58
C CYS A 117 11.60 -18.78 -15.80
N ASN A 118 12.17 -19.05 -16.98
CA ASN A 118 12.67 -20.36 -17.37
C ASN A 118 14.20 -20.38 -17.31
N GLN A 119 14.79 -21.53 -16.97
CA GLN A 119 16.24 -21.68 -16.98
C GLN A 119 16.80 -21.38 -18.37
N ILE A 120 17.80 -20.51 -18.41
CA ILE A 120 18.64 -20.37 -19.59
C ILE A 120 19.45 -21.66 -19.63
N VAL A 121 19.05 -22.61 -20.47
CA VAL A 121 19.87 -23.80 -20.72
C VAL A 121 21.15 -23.29 -21.37
N SER A 122 22.17 -23.02 -20.57
CA SER A 122 23.54 -22.93 -21.05
C SER A 122 23.84 -24.32 -21.58
N ASN A 123 23.77 -24.47 -22.90
CA ASN A 123 24.19 -25.70 -23.54
C ASN A 123 25.72 -25.77 -23.46
N THR A 124 26.22 -26.01 -22.26
CA THR A 124 27.61 -26.39 -21.99
C THR A 124 27.70 -27.92 -22.03
N ARG A 125 27.06 -28.57 -23.01
CA ARG A 125 27.46 -29.92 -23.42
C ARG A 125 28.43 -29.85 -24.60
N ASN A 126 29.63 -29.34 -24.32
CA ASN A 126 30.88 -29.94 -24.79
C ASN A 126 32.10 -29.20 -24.22
N GLY A 127 32.22 -29.17 -22.89
CA GLY A 127 33.50 -28.99 -22.21
C GLY A 127 34.28 -30.31 -22.16
N ARG A 128 34.54 -30.92 -23.32
CA ARG A 128 35.58 -31.95 -23.42
C ARG A 128 36.90 -31.21 -23.34
N PHE A 129 37.65 -31.40 -22.26
CA PHE A 129 39.07 -31.05 -22.21
C PHE A 129 39.78 -31.78 -23.36
N GLY A 130 39.94 -31.08 -24.48
CA GLY A 130 40.65 -31.52 -25.66
C GLY A 130 41.73 -30.52 -25.97
N TYR A 131 42.91 -30.72 -25.39
CA TYR A 131 44.14 -30.14 -25.92
C TYR A 131 44.32 -30.71 -27.33
N GLY A 132 44.18 -29.87 -28.35
CA GLY A 132 44.22 -30.35 -29.74
C GLY A 132 44.24 -29.22 -30.74
N ARG A 133 45.34 -28.44 -30.75
CA ARG A 133 45.73 -27.66 -31.93
C ARG A 133 46.54 -28.58 -32.84
N TYR A 134 45.95 -29.04 -33.94
CA TYR A 134 46.72 -29.41 -35.13
C TYR A 134 46.82 -28.16 -36.00
N TYR A 135 48.00 -27.55 -36.02
CA TYR A 135 48.46 -26.82 -37.20
C TYR A 135 49.26 -27.83 -38.03
N SER A 136 48.81 -28.08 -39.25
CA SER A 136 49.58 -28.75 -40.29
C SER A 136 50.04 -27.68 -41.27
N SER A 137 51.37 -27.45 -41.31
CA SER A 137 52.20 -27.08 -42.46
C SER A 137 53.58 -26.67 -41.97
#